data_AF-A0A3C1M1S3-F1
#
_entry.id   AF-A0A3C1M1S3-F1
#
_cell.length_a   1.000
_cell.length_b   1.000
_cell.length_c   1.000
_cell.angle_alpha   90.00
_cell.angle_beta   90.00
_cell.angle_gamma   90.00
#
_symmetry.space_group_name_H-M   'P 1'
#
loop_
_entity.id
_entity.type
_entity.pdbx_description
1 polymer ?
#
loop_
_entity_poly.entity_id
_entity_poly.type
_entity_poly.pdbx_seq_one_letter_code
_entity_poly.pdbx_strand_id
1 'polypeptide(L)'
;MKRRGDEQVTINNERIGQGGLDVQSLRFENADYQAEYIKRQVEKWIKRDGVQPGEIVILARNWQHMDKVRALLERRAGILTYTLRGENVKLIRNRVTQLLITALEKNPDLILSKEESVKTRFENFFERTNRSLSEPTVMTLIKIAEDIDKERGYDSENLSTQVAVSEIITSIYEFNESPDISIDPNAVLVTSCHGAKGLEFKYVILIADGFDHRQDKIESERRLFYVAMTRAKEKLILTHSQDSRFIREAKPTPYSEKLSIAPPQFVFYADLTPTDVHLGSGATKGNQEIIKHLREGYFIDLRAVNAGDNWEIYSGERVVGLLSKKAVADLKNRNICPGVFVFQPGEVTVRSVYRYVKTHEITGEILDDWYVVIPQIRICR
;
A
#
# COMPACT_ATOMS: atom_id res chain seq x y z
N MET A 1 -13.99 16.91 -24.86
CA MET A 1 -15.39 16.72 -25.30
C MET A 1 -16.02 15.62 -24.45
N LYS A 2 -17.06 15.90 -23.66
CA LYS A 2 -17.78 14.86 -22.89
C LYS A 2 -18.61 14.01 -23.86
N ARG A 3 -18.27 12.72 -23.99
CA ARG A 3 -19.04 11.74 -24.77
C ARG A 3 -20.47 11.59 -24.19
N ARG A 4 -21.45 11.38 -25.07
CA ARG A 4 -22.88 11.20 -24.71
C ARG A 4 -23.06 9.92 -23.89
N GLY A 5 -24.12 9.85 -23.07
CA GLY A 5 -24.36 8.77 -22.11
C GLY A 5 -24.39 7.37 -22.73
N ASP A 6 -24.73 7.29 -24.01
CA ASP A 6 -24.90 6.08 -24.80
C ASP A 6 -23.55 5.50 -25.28
N GLU A 7 -22.48 6.30 -25.25
CA GLU A 7 -21.12 5.90 -25.66
C GLU A 7 -20.25 5.44 -24.47
N GLN A 8 -20.77 5.47 -23.24
CA GLN A 8 -20.01 5.09 -22.05
C GLN A 8 -20.10 3.61 -21.67
N VAL A 9 -20.98 2.85 -22.32
CA VAL A 9 -21.14 1.41 -22.10
C VAL A 9 -21.02 0.70 -23.43
N THR A 10 -19.81 0.26 -23.76
CA THR A 10 -19.58 -0.67 -24.87
C THR A 10 -19.86 -2.08 -24.35
N ILE A 11 -20.98 -2.67 -24.78
CA ILE A 11 -21.22 -4.10 -24.60
C ILE A 11 -20.26 -4.81 -25.56
N ASN A 12 -19.36 -5.63 -25.03
CA ASN A 12 -18.53 -6.49 -25.88
C ASN A 12 -19.42 -7.57 -26.49
N ASN A 13 -19.76 -7.40 -27.76
CA ASN A 13 -20.65 -8.30 -28.50
C ASN A 13 -20.09 -9.73 -28.61
N GLU A 14 -18.76 -9.92 -28.51
CA GLU A 14 -18.12 -11.25 -28.53
C GLU A 14 -18.41 -12.06 -27.26
N ARG A 15 -18.86 -11.41 -26.18
CA ARG A 15 -19.22 -12.04 -24.91
C ARG A 15 -20.72 -12.28 -24.74
N ILE A 16 -21.54 -11.91 -25.73
CA ILE A 16 -22.97 -12.19 -25.70
C ILE A 16 -23.19 -13.71 -25.79
N GLY A 17 -23.77 -14.30 -24.74
CA GLY A 17 -24.01 -15.75 -24.65
C GLY A 17 -22.90 -16.56 -23.97
N GLN A 18 -21.75 -15.93 -23.66
CA GLN A 18 -20.75 -16.55 -22.78
C GLN A 18 -21.05 -16.16 -21.33
N GLY A 19 -21.46 -17.14 -20.51
CA GLY A 19 -21.69 -16.91 -19.09
C GLY A 19 -20.36 -16.69 -18.35
N GLY A 20 -20.22 -15.54 -17.69
CA GLY A 20 -19.26 -15.42 -16.58
C GLY A 20 -19.68 -16.32 -15.42
N LEU A 21 -18.81 -16.53 -14.43
CA LEU A 21 -19.21 -17.21 -13.21
C LEU A 21 -20.32 -16.42 -12.52
N ASP A 22 -21.30 -17.12 -11.94
CA ASP A 22 -22.38 -16.48 -11.18
C ASP A 22 -21.81 -15.54 -10.10
N VAL A 23 -22.39 -14.35 -10.00
CA VAL A 23 -22.05 -13.40 -8.94
C VAL A 23 -22.55 -13.98 -7.62
N GLN A 24 -21.63 -14.28 -6.72
CA GLN A 24 -21.93 -14.85 -5.41
C GLN A 24 -22.07 -13.73 -4.38
N SER A 25 -23.04 -13.85 -3.47
CA SER A 25 -23.11 -13.00 -2.27
C SER A 25 -23.03 -13.82 -0.99
N LEU A 26 -22.23 -13.33 -0.04
CA LEU A 26 -22.07 -13.93 1.28
C LEU A 26 -22.39 -12.91 2.37
N ARG A 27 -23.30 -13.30 3.27
CA ARG A 27 -23.63 -12.54 4.47
C ARG A 27 -22.86 -13.08 5.67
N PHE A 28 -22.26 -12.19 6.45
CA PHE A 28 -21.53 -12.50 7.67
C PHE A 28 -22.18 -11.86 8.90
N GLU A 29 -21.89 -12.43 10.07
CA GLU A 29 -22.39 -11.92 11.36
C GLU A 29 -21.78 -10.56 11.71
N ASN A 30 -20.49 -10.38 11.40
CA ASN A 30 -19.76 -9.16 11.67
C ASN A 30 -18.56 -9.03 10.69
N ALA A 31 -17.87 -7.89 10.78
CA ALA A 31 -16.72 -7.56 9.93
C ALA A 31 -15.50 -8.48 10.16
N ASP A 32 -15.38 -9.14 11.32
CA ASP A 32 -14.24 -10.01 11.63
C ASP A 32 -14.34 -11.34 10.87
N TYR A 33 -15.51 -11.98 10.90
CA TYR A 33 -15.78 -13.17 10.09
C TYR A 33 -15.71 -12.87 8.59
N GLN A 34 -16.22 -11.71 8.17
CA GLN A 34 -16.10 -11.26 6.79
C GLN A 34 -14.64 -11.14 6.37
N ALA A 35 -13.79 -10.48 7.18
CA ALA A 35 -12.38 -10.30 6.86
C ALA A 35 -11.61 -11.64 6.81
N GLU A 36 -11.92 -12.57 7.73
CA GLU A 36 -11.32 -13.91 7.75
C GLU A 36 -11.70 -14.73 6.50
N TYR A 37 -12.96 -14.67 6.06
CA TYR A 37 -13.38 -15.29 4.81
C TYR A 37 -12.61 -14.70 3.62
N ILE A 38 -12.54 -13.37 3.52
CA ILE A 38 -11.85 -12.69 2.42
C ILE A 38 -10.39 -13.14 2.35
N LYS A 39 -9.69 -13.17 3.50
CA LYS A 39 -8.31 -13.68 3.57
C LYS A 39 -8.20 -15.11 3.06
N ARG A 40 -9.06 -16.02 3.55
CA ARG A 40 -9.05 -17.44 3.12
C ARG A 40 -9.33 -17.59 1.63
N GLN A 41 -10.25 -16.79 1.09
CA GLN A 41 -10.65 -16.87 -0.30
C GLN A 41 -9.54 -16.36 -1.24
N VAL A 42 -8.86 -15.28 -0.88
CA VAL A 42 -7.69 -14.77 -1.60
C VAL A 42 -6.53 -15.77 -1.51
N GLU A 43 -6.27 -16.32 -0.32
CA GLU A 43 -5.26 -17.36 -0.13
C GLU A 43 -5.53 -18.60 -0.99
N LYS A 44 -6.79 -19.04 -1.08
CA LYS A 44 -7.21 -20.13 -1.95
C LYS A 44 -6.96 -19.81 -3.43
N TRP A 45 -7.32 -18.61 -3.87
CA TRP A 45 -7.10 -18.18 -5.25
C TRP A 45 -5.62 -18.20 -5.65
N ILE A 46 -4.75 -17.70 -4.78
CA ILE A 46 -3.31 -17.64 -5.06
C ILE A 46 -2.69 -19.04 -4.96
N LYS A 47 -2.84 -19.71 -3.81
CA LYS A 47 -2.09 -20.94 -3.52
C LYS A 47 -2.63 -22.18 -4.24
N ARG A 48 -3.94 -22.24 -4.48
CA ARG A 48 -4.60 -23.43 -5.03
C ARG A 48 -5.05 -23.23 -6.47
N ASP A 49 -5.63 -22.06 -6.76
CA ASP A 49 -6.18 -21.79 -8.10
C ASP A 49 -5.15 -21.09 -9.03
N GLY A 50 -3.94 -20.76 -8.53
CA GLY A 50 -2.81 -20.26 -9.31
C GLY A 50 -2.98 -18.83 -9.84
N VAL A 51 -3.85 -18.03 -9.22
CA VAL A 51 -4.11 -16.65 -9.64
C VAL A 51 -2.97 -15.74 -9.19
N GLN A 52 -2.44 -14.92 -10.10
CA GLN A 52 -1.41 -13.94 -9.75
C GLN A 52 -1.99 -12.88 -8.78
N PRO A 53 -1.26 -12.49 -7.72
CA PRO A 53 -1.76 -11.51 -6.75
C PRO A 53 -2.24 -10.20 -7.37
N GLY A 54 -1.52 -9.66 -8.36
CA GLY A 54 -1.89 -8.42 -9.05
C GLY A 54 -3.17 -8.49 -9.89
N GLU A 55 -3.70 -9.70 -10.13
CA GLU A 55 -4.98 -9.93 -10.81
C GLU A 55 -6.17 -10.00 -9.83
N ILE A 56 -5.92 -9.74 -8.54
CA ILE A 56 -6.92 -9.76 -7.46
C ILE A 56 -7.07 -8.37 -6.87
N VAL A 57 -8.32 -7.91 -6.74
CA VAL A 57 -8.64 -6.67 -6.03
C VAL A 57 -9.71 -6.86 -4.96
N ILE A 58 -9.54 -6.16 -3.84
CA ILE A 58 -10.52 -6.04 -2.78
C ILE A 58 -11.00 -4.60 -2.72
N LEU A 59 -12.31 -4.41 -2.90
CA LEU A 59 -12.96 -3.11 -2.99
C LEU A 59 -13.86 -2.89 -1.78
N ALA A 60 -13.86 -1.68 -1.23
CA ALA A 60 -14.88 -1.21 -0.29
C ALA A 60 -15.29 0.21 -0.57
N ARG A 61 -16.41 0.62 0.04
CA ARG A 61 -16.78 2.02 0.10
C ARG A 61 -15.91 2.82 1.07
N ASN A 62 -15.57 2.24 2.22
CA ASN A 62 -14.85 2.89 3.33
C ASN A 62 -13.60 2.09 3.74
N TRP A 63 -12.49 2.80 4.01
CA TRP A 63 -11.18 2.19 4.31
C TRP A 63 -11.12 1.42 5.63
N GLN A 64 -11.95 1.76 6.62
CA GLN A 64 -11.93 1.09 7.94
C GLN A 64 -12.20 -0.42 7.85
N HIS A 65 -12.93 -0.88 6.82
CA HIS A 65 -13.17 -2.30 6.59
C HIS A 65 -11.95 -3.01 5.97
N MET A 66 -11.03 -2.26 5.37
CA MET A 66 -9.83 -2.80 4.72
C MET A 66 -8.69 -3.07 5.68
N ASP A 67 -8.57 -2.27 6.75
CA ASP A 67 -7.54 -2.42 7.77
C ASP A 67 -7.46 -3.87 8.30
N LYS A 68 -8.61 -4.46 8.62
CA LYS A 68 -8.69 -5.85 9.11
C LYS A 68 -8.28 -6.87 8.06
N VAL A 69 -8.81 -6.73 6.85
CA VAL A 69 -8.50 -7.64 5.72
C VAL A 69 -7.01 -7.62 5.41
N ARG A 70 -6.41 -6.42 5.34
CA ARG A 70 -4.98 -6.24 5.05
C ARG A 70 -4.11 -6.84 6.15
N ALA A 71 -4.43 -6.57 7.42
CA ALA A 71 -3.70 -7.17 8.54
C ALA A 71 -3.75 -8.70 8.49
N LEU A 72 -4.90 -9.30 8.17
CA LEU A 72 -5.03 -10.76 8.05
C LEU A 72 -4.25 -11.31 6.85
N LEU A 73 -4.34 -10.68 5.68
CA LEU A 73 -3.58 -11.09 4.49
C LEU A 73 -2.08 -11.06 4.74
N GLU A 74 -1.56 -9.96 5.27
CA GLU A 74 -0.13 -9.76 5.48
C GLU A 74 0.41 -10.64 6.62
N ARG A 75 -0.32 -10.74 7.74
CA ARG A 75 0.19 -11.42 8.95
C ARG A 75 -0.16 -12.89 9.06
N ARG A 76 -1.29 -13.34 8.51
CA ARG A 76 -1.75 -14.73 8.63
C ARG A 76 -1.57 -15.52 7.32
N ALA A 77 -1.66 -14.87 6.16
CA ALA A 77 -1.50 -15.55 4.88
C ALA A 77 -0.12 -15.32 4.23
N GLY A 78 0.63 -14.31 4.66
CA GLY A 78 1.90 -13.91 4.04
C GLY A 78 1.71 -13.29 2.65
N ILE A 79 0.55 -12.69 2.41
CA ILE A 79 0.18 -12.09 1.11
C ILE A 79 0.38 -10.57 1.20
N LEU A 80 1.20 -10.04 0.29
CA LEU A 80 1.45 -8.60 0.21
C LEU A 80 0.19 -7.86 -0.27
N THR A 81 -0.05 -6.67 0.29
CA THR A 81 -1.12 -5.78 -0.14
C THR A 81 -0.60 -4.38 -0.42
N TYR A 82 -1.22 -3.70 -1.37
CA TYR A 82 -0.91 -2.29 -1.67
C TYR A 82 -2.20 -1.49 -1.90
N THR A 83 -2.09 -0.16 -1.90
CA THR A 83 -3.21 0.77 -2.05
C THR A 83 -2.89 1.85 -3.08
N LEU A 84 -3.86 2.27 -3.88
CA LEU A 84 -3.68 3.36 -4.87
C LEU A 84 -3.71 4.76 -4.27
N ARG A 85 -4.19 4.90 -3.03
CA ARG A 85 -4.24 6.16 -2.30
C ARG A 85 -3.79 5.93 -0.87
N GLY A 86 -2.60 6.42 -0.57
CA GLY A 86 -2.13 6.68 0.78
C GLY A 86 -1.43 8.02 0.76
N GLU A 87 -1.56 8.81 1.82
CA GLU A 87 -0.72 9.99 2.06
C GLU A 87 0.74 9.51 2.08
N ASN A 88 1.37 9.56 0.90
CA ASN A 88 2.60 8.86 0.66
C ASN A 88 3.76 9.64 1.28
N VAL A 89 4.58 8.91 2.04
CA VAL A 89 5.94 9.35 2.28
C VAL A 89 6.55 9.60 0.91
N LYS A 90 6.92 10.85 0.60
CA LYS A 90 7.53 11.20 -0.69
C LYS A 90 8.71 10.26 -0.96
N LEU A 91 8.76 9.65 -2.14
CA LEU A 91 9.79 8.70 -2.54
C LEU A 91 11.19 9.31 -2.35
N ILE A 92 11.39 10.55 -2.77
CA ILE A 92 12.67 11.25 -2.62
C ILE A 92 13.05 11.51 -1.17
N ARG A 93 12.09 11.49 -0.23
CA ARG A 93 12.40 11.65 1.19
C ARG A 93 12.80 10.34 1.84
N ASN A 94 12.69 9.20 1.17
CA ASN A 94 13.15 7.92 1.73
C ASN A 94 14.69 7.80 1.70
N ARG A 95 15.27 7.22 2.74
CA ARG A 95 16.72 7.00 2.89
C ARG A 95 17.33 6.18 1.75
N VAL A 96 16.63 5.16 1.26
CA VAL A 96 17.03 4.32 0.13
C VAL A 96 17.22 5.19 -1.10
N THR A 97 16.19 5.97 -1.44
CA THR A 97 16.16 6.85 -2.59
C THR A 97 17.28 7.88 -2.50
N GLN A 98 17.47 8.48 -1.32
CA GLN A 98 18.58 9.41 -1.09
C GLN A 98 19.94 8.74 -1.25
N LEU A 99 20.11 7.49 -0.82
CA LEU A 99 21.34 6.74 -1.03
C LEU A 99 21.64 6.56 -2.53
N LEU A 100 20.63 6.21 -3.32
CA LEU A 100 20.73 6.04 -4.76
C LEU A 100 21.01 7.37 -5.47
N ILE A 101 20.19 8.40 -5.22
CA ILE A 101 20.34 9.73 -5.83
C ILE A 101 21.75 10.29 -5.55
N THR A 102 22.21 10.29 -4.30
CA THR A 102 23.56 10.75 -3.96
C THR A 102 24.67 9.93 -4.65
N ALA A 103 24.43 8.65 -4.96
CA ALA A 103 25.39 7.85 -5.72
C ALA A 103 25.39 8.18 -7.21
N LEU A 104 24.22 8.43 -7.80
CA LEU A 104 24.06 8.85 -9.19
C LEU A 104 24.64 10.26 -9.43
N GLU A 105 24.39 11.20 -8.51
CA GLU A 105 24.89 12.58 -8.55
C GLU A 105 26.42 12.69 -8.52
N LYS A 106 27.16 11.62 -8.19
CA LYS A 106 28.62 11.63 -8.28
C LYS A 106 29.14 11.69 -9.71
N ASN A 107 28.36 11.19 -10.68
CA ASN A 107 28.72 11.18 -12.10
C ASN A 107 27.47 11.41 -12.96
N PRO A 108 26.86 12.62 -12.93
CA PRO A 108 25.60 12.89 -13.62
C PRO A 108 25.74 12.83 -15.15
N ASP A 109 26.93 13.11 -15.67
CA ASP A 109 27.23 13.09 -17.11
C ASP A 109 27.58 11.69 -17.64
N LEU A 110 27.56 10.66 -16.78
CA LEU A 110 27.77 9.28 -17.22
C LEU A 110 26.61 8.86 -18.13
N ILE A 111 26.94 8.38 -19.32
CA ILE A 111 25.98 7.84 -20.28
C ILE A 111 26.08 6.32 -20.26
N LEU A 112 24.96 5.66 -20.00
CA LEU A 112 24.86 4.21 -20.11
C LEU A 112 24.68 3.81 -21.57
N SER A 113 25.47 2.82 -21.98
CA SER A 113 25.39 2.25 -23.33
C SER A 113 24.04 1.54 -23.56
N LYS A 114 23.73 1.25 -24.82
CA LYS A 114 22.46 0.60 -25.18
C LYS A 114 22.35 -0.81 -24.59
N GLU A 115 23.47 -1.47 -24.32
CA GLU A 115 23.60 -2.80 -23.73
C GLU A 115 23.55 -2.82 -22.19
N GLU A 116 23.66 -1.67 -21.52
CA GLU A 116 23.66 -1.58 -20.06
C GLU A 116 22.24 -1.36 -19.50
N SER A 117 21.68 -2.33 -18.78
CA SER A 117 20.39 -2.17 -18.09
C SER A 117 20.48 -1.22 -16.90
N VAL A 118 19.53 -0.29 -16.80
CA VAL A 118 19.33 0.55 -15.62
C VAL A 118 18.85 -0.32 -14.45
N LYS A 119 17.93 -1.26 -14.70
CA LYS A 119 17.41 -2.20 -13.69
C LYS A 119 18.54 -2.99 -13.03
N THR A 120 19.37 -3.68 -13.82
CA THR A 120 20.50 -4.48 -13.32
C THR A 120 21.50 -3.60 -12.56
N ARG A 121 21.70 -2.35 -13.00
CA ARG A 121 22.56 -1.40 -12.29
C ARG A 121 22.00 -1.03 -10.91
N PHE A 122 20.68 -0.83 -10.81
CA PHE A 122 20.01 -0.55 -9.53
C PHE A 122 20.04 -1.75 -8.60
N GLU A 123 19.74 -2.96 -9.09
CA GLU A 123 19.83 -4.21 -8.32
C GLU A 123 21.23 -4.38 -7.72
N ASN A 124 22.27 -4.30 -8.56
CA ASN A 124 23.67 -4.37 -8.12
C ASN A 124 24.04 -3.27 -7.10
N PHE A 125 23.51 -2.06 -7.28
CA PHE A 125 23.72 -0.96 -6.33
C PHE A 125 23.12 -1.27 -4.96
N PHE A 126 21.88 -1.77 -4.92
CA PHE A 126 21.19 -2.10 -3.68
C PHE A 126 21.83 -3.28 -2.96
N GLU A 127 22.22 -4.33 -3.68
CA GLU A 127 22.94 -5.46 -3.10
C GLU A 127 24.28 -5.03 -2.50
N ARG A 128 25.09 -4.26 -3.24
CA ARG A 128 26.39 -3.74 -2.75
C ARG A 128 26.25 -2.77 -1.58
N THR A 129 25.12 -2.07 -1.47
CA THR A 129 24.81 -1.21 -0.32
C THR A 129 24.04 -1.93 0.78
N ASN A 130 23.99 -3.26 0.72
CA ASN A 130 23.38 -4.13 1.71
C ASN A 130 21.90 -3.75 1.96
N ARG A 131 21.14 -3.58 0.89
CA ARG A 131 19.68 -3.36 0.88
C ARG A 131 18.99 -4.57 0.29
N SER A 132 17.78 -4.88 0.77
CA SER A 132 17.02 -6.00 0.23
C SER A 132 16.25 -5.54 -1.01
N LEU A 133 16.27 -6.35 -2.07
CA LEU A 133 15.45 -6.13 -3.26
C LEU A 133 13.94 -6.25 -2.97
N SER A 134 13.58 -6.82 -1.82
CA SER A 134 12.20 -6.92 -1.33
C SER A 134 11.73 -5.69 -0.54
N GLU A 135 12.57 -4.68 -0.31
CA GLU A 135 12.12 -3.45 0.36
C GLU A 135 11.17 -2.67 -0.57
N PRO A 136 10.00 -2.20 -0.08
CA PRO A 136 9.00 -1.50 -0.91
C PRO A 136 9.58 -0.35 -1.74
N THR A 137 10.44 0.48 -1.14
CA THR A 137 11.08 1.58 -1.86
C THR A 137 12.08 1.07 -2.90
N VAL A 138 12.83 0.01 -2.60
CA VAL A 138 13.77 -0.60 -3.57
C VAL A 138 13.01 -1.16 -4.76
N MET A 139 11.94 -1.91 -4.54
CA MET A 139 11.08 -2.45 -5.61
C MET A 139 10.52 -1.33 -6.50
N THR A 140 10.11 -0.21 -5.89
CA THR A 140 9.63 0.98 -6.63
C THR A 140 10.74 1.57 -7.51
N LEU A 141 11.96 1.71 -6.99
CA LEU A 141 13.09 2.26 -7.76
C LEU A 141 13.53 1.31 -8.88
N ILE A 142 13.52 0.00 -8.65
CA ILE A 142 13.77 -1.02 -9.68
C ILE A 142 12.69 -0.96 -10.75
N LYS A 143 11.43 -0.76 -10.37
CA LYS A 143 10.32 -0.61 -11.32
C LYS A 143 10.49 0.62 -12.22
N ILE A 144 10.88 1.77 -11.65
CA ILE A 144 11.24 2.97 -12.43
C ILE A 144 12.37 2.63 -13.41
N ALA A 145 13.41 1.93 -12.97
CA ALA A 145 14.50 1.51 -13.82
C ALA A 145 14.08 0.55 -14.96
N GLU A 146 13.17 -0.39 -14.67
CA GLU A 146 12.56 -1.27 -15.68
C GLU A 146 11.77 -0.50 -16.73
N ASP A 147 11.02 0.52 -16.31
CA ASP A 147 10.20 1.30 -17.21
C ASP A 147 11.08 2.21 -18.08
N ILE A 148 12.17 2.78 -17.55
CA ILE A 148 13.22 3.45 -18.34
C ILE A 148 13.82 2.48 -19.37
N ASP A 149 14.20 1.27 -18.95
CA ASP A 149 14.75 0.25 -19.86
C ASP A 149 13.76 -0.09 -21.00
N LYS A 150 12.46 -0.22 -20.70
CA LYS A 150 11.44 -0.46 -21.73
C LYS A 150 11.26 0.73 -22.68
N GLU A 151 11.19 1.94 -22.15
CA GLU A 151 10.98 3.16 -22.93
C GLU A 151 12.12 3.42 -23.90
N ARG A 152 13.36 3.16 -23.48
CA ARG A 152 14.56 3.28 -24.33
C ARG A 152 14.79 2.07 -25.24
N GLY A 153 13.89 1.08 -25.24
CA GLY A 153 14.00 -0.12 -26.08
C GLY A 153 15.16 -1.05 -25.71
N TYR A 154 15.51 -1.16 -24.43
CA TYR A 154 16.45 -2.17 -23.94
C TYR A 154 15.98 -3.59 -24.37
N ASP A 155 16.93 -4.44 -24.79
CA ASP A 155 16.71 -5.74 -25.45
C ASP A 155 16.08 -5.70 -26.87
N SER A 156 15.89 -4.53 -27.46
CA SER A 156 15.48 -4.39 -28.88
C SER A 156 16.66 -4.08 -29.77
N GLU A 157 16.98 -4.96 -30.73
CA GLU A 157 18.12 -4.83 -31.65
C GLU A 157 18.12 -3.49 -32.44
N ASN A 158 16.95 -2.90 -32.69
CA ASN A 158 16.80 -1.74 -33.58
C ASN A 158 16.30 -0.46 -32.90
N LEU A 159 15.85 -0.53 -31.64
CA LEU A 159 15.24 0.61 -30.92
C LEU A 159 16.01 1.01 -29.66
N SER A 160 17.04 0.28 -29.28
CA SER A 160 17.80 0.54 -28.05
C SER A 160 18.56 1.87 -28.14
N THR A 161 18.30 2.79 -27.22
CA THR A 161 19.04 4.05 -27.08
C THR A 161 19.89 4.08 -25.80
N GLN A 162 20.88 4.97 -25.80
CA GLN A 162 21.65 5.32 -24.61
C GLN A 162 20.79 6.15 -23.64
N VAL A 163 21.19 6.21 -22.37
CA VAL A 163 20.52 7.04 -21.35
C VAL A 163 21.54 7.69 -20.43
N ALA A 164 21.42 8.99 -20.18
CA ALA A 164 22.28 9.69 -19.24
C ALA A 164 21.84 9.46 -17.79
N VAL A 165 22.80 9.45 -16.85
CA VAL A 165 22.48 9.35 -15.41
C VAL A 165 21.62 10.53 -14.95
N SER A 166 21.81 11.72 -15.50
CA SER A 166 20.96 12.89 -15.24
C SER A 166 19.49 12.68 -15.65
N GLU A 167 19.23 11.96 -16.74
CA GLU A 167 17.87 11.59 -17.16
C GLU A 167 17.26 10.59 -16.17
N ILE A 168 18.02 9.58 -15.72
CA ILE A 168 17.58 8.62 -14.70
C ILE A 168 17.20 9.34 -13.40
N ILE A 169 18.00 10.30 -12.96
CA ILE A 169 17.70 11.13 -11.78
C ILE A 169 16.39 11.90 -12.00
N THR A 170 16.23 12.53 -13.17
CA THR A 170 15.01 13.25 -13.54
C THR A 170 13.77 12.36 -13.44
N SER A 171 13.80 11.14 -14.00
CA SER A 171 12.69 10.18 -13.93
C SER A 171 12.30 9.82 -12.48
N ILE A 172 13.27 9.71 -11.56
CA ILE A 172 12.97 9.47 -10.13
C ILE A 172 12.22 10.66 -9.51
N TYR A 173 12.62 11.89 -9.83
CA TYR A 173 11.94 13.09 -9.34
C TYR A 173 10.55 13.27 -9.97
N GLU A 174 10.41 12.98 -11.26
CA GLU A 174 9.12 13.02 -11.97
C GLU A 174 8.13 12.01 -11.38
N PHE A 175 8.57 10.75 -11.18
CA PHE A 175 7.75 9.74 -10.51
C PHE A 175 7.34 10.15 -9.10
N ASN A 176 8.21 10.84 -8.36
CA ASN A 176 7.88 11.33 -7.03
C ASN A 176 6.75 12.38 -7.04
N GLU A 177 6.71 13.26 -8.03
CA GLU A 177 5.69 14.31 -8.14
C GLU A 177 4.39 13.78 -8.78
N SER A 178 4.49 12.81 -9.68
CA SER A 178 3.35 12.12 -10.29
C SER A 178 3.53 10.60 -10.21
N PRO A 179 3.30 9.98 -9.04
CA PRO A 179 3.44 8.54 -8.90
C PRO A 179 2.42 7.86 -9.81
N ASP A 180 2.90 7.05 -10.74
CA ASP A 180 2.02 6.26 -11.58
C ASP A 180 1.22 5.28 -10.74
N ILE A 181 -0.06 5.14 -11.11
CA ILE A 181 -0.94 4.09 -10.57
C ILE A 181 -0.55 2.78 -11.28
N SER A 182 0.62 2.25 -10.94
CA SER A 182 1.05 0.96 -11.45
C SER A 182 0.47 -0.17 -10.58
N ILE A 183 0.01 -1.22 -11.24
CA ILE A 183 -0.43 -2.44 -10.56
C ILE A 183 0.82 -3.24 -10.22
N ASP A 184 0.99 -3.58 -8.93
CA ASP A 184 2.04 -4.49 -8.51
C ASP A 184 1.60 -5.93 -8.83
N PRO A 185 2.30 -6.66 -9.73
CA PRO A 185 1.93 -8.02 -10.08
C PRO A 185 2.02 -9.01 -8.90
N ASN A 186 2.80 -8.67 -7.88
CA ASN A 186 3.12 -9.54 -6.74
C ASN A 186 2.31 -9.21 -5.47
N ALA A 187 1.43 -8.20 -5.50
CA ALA A 187 0.62 -7.80 -4.37
C ALA A 187 -0.87 -7.68 -4.72
N VAL A 188 -1.73 -8.00 -3.75
CA VAL A 188 -3.19 -7.85 -3.90
C VAL A 188 -3.55 -6.38 -3.74
N LEU A 189 -4.32 -5.84 -4.69
CA LEU A 189 -4.77 -4.46 -4.59
C LEU A 189 -5.90 -4.36 -3.57
N VAL A 190 -5.76 -3.43 -2.62
CA VAL A 190 -6.81 -3.10 -1.66
C VAL A 190 -7.13 -1.61 -1.77
N THR A 191 -8.33 -1.27 -2.22
CA THR A 191 -8.68 0.12 -2.50
C THR A 191 -10.15 0.43 -2.34
N SER A 192 -10.47 1.73 -2.33
CA SER A 192 -11.87 2.17 -2.40
C SER A 192 -12.45 1.94 -3.78
N CYS A 193 -13.78 1.80 -3.87
CA CYS A 193 -14.49 1.70 -5.15
C CYS A 193 -14.16 2.84 -6.12
N HIS A 194 -13.92 4.06 -5.60
CA HIS A 194 -13.51 5.21 -6.39
C HIS A 194 -12.07 5.08 -6.93
N GLY A 195 -11.17 4.51 -6.13
CA GLY A 195 -9.77 4.33 -6.49
C GLY A 195 -9.57 3.33 -7.62
N ALA A 196 -10.46 2.34 -7.76
CA ALA A 196 -10.40 1.33 -8.81
C ALA A 196 -10.99 1.78 -10.17
N LYS A 197 -11.43 3.04 -10.31
CA LYS A 197 -12.06 3.52 -11.54
C LYS A 197 -11.09 3.42 -12.72
N GLY A 198 -11.53 2.75 -13.79
CA GLY A 198 -10.73 2.55 -15.00
C GLY A 198 -9.80 1.34 -14.97
N LEU A 199 -9.70 0.66 -13.83
CA LEU A 199 -8.95 -0.59 -13.69
C LEU A 199 -9.89 -1.80 -13.82
N GLU A 200 -9.36 -2.95 -14.19
CA GLU A 200 -10.09 -4.21 -14.25
C GLU A 200 -9.18 -5.35 -13.83
N PHE A 201 -9.74 -6.31 -13.09
CA PHE A 201 -8.99 -7.40 -12.46
C PHE A 201 -9.66 -8.72 -12.81
N LYS A 202 -8.88 -9.80 -12.93
CA LYS A 202 -9.45 -11.14 -13.10
C LYS A 202 -10.49 -11.41 -12.03
N TYR A 203 -10.11 -11.29 -10.76
CA TYR A 203 -10.95 -11.61 -9.59
C TYR A 203 -11.16 -10.39 -8.68
N VAL A 204 -12.43 -10.14 -8.32
CA VAL A 204 -12.84 -9.02 -7.46
C VAL A 204 -13.60 -9.54 -6.26
N ILE A 205 -13.23 -9.04 -5.08
CA ILE A 205 -14.08 -9.09 -3.88
C ILE A 205 -14.58 -7.68 -3.60
N LEU A 206 -15.89 -7.49 -3.53
CA LEU A 206 -16.52 -6.23 -3.13
C LEU A 206 -17.13 -6.39 -1.73
N ILE A 207 -16.60 -5.64 -0.77
CA ILE A 207 -17.22 -5.40 0.53
C ILE A 207 -18.34 -4.38 0.30
N ALA A 208 -19.57 -4.87 0.31
CA ALA A 208 -20.78 -4.10 0.03
C ALA A 208 -21.31 -3.31 1.24
N ASP A 209 -20.58 -3.32 2.36
CA ASP A 209 -20.88 -2.53 3.55
C ASP A 209 -20.47 -1.05 3.36
N GLY A 210 -21.20 -0.15 4.03
CA GLY A 210 -20.86 1.28 4.10
C GLY A 210 -21.30 2.14 2.91
N PHE A 211 -21.99 1.57 1.91
CA PHE A 211 -22.66 2.36 0.87
C PHE A 211 -23.84 3.16 1.45
N ASP A 212 -23.98 4.41 1.03
CA ASP A 212 -25.01 5.31 1.59
C ASP A 212 -26.40 5.04 0.96
N HIS A 213 -27.41 4.89 1.81
CA HIS A 213 -28.78 4.58 1.43
C HIS A 213 -29.72 5.79 1.45
N ARG A 214 -29.22 6.98 1.79
CA ARG A 214 -30.03 8.21 1.79
C ARG A 214 -30.53 8.54 0.39
N GLN A 215 -31.77 9.01 0.31
CA GLN A 215 -32.49 9.26 -0.95
C GLN A 215 -31.72 10.20 -1.90
N ASP A 216 -31.02 11.20 -1.36
CA ASP A 216 -30.25 12.19 -2.13
C ASP A 216 -28.92 11.64 -2.67
N LYS A 217 -28.41 10.54 -2.10
CA LYS A 217 -27.15 9.88 -2.49
C LYS A 217 -27.35 8.57 -3.25
N ILE A 218 -28.54 7.98 -3.18
CA ILE A 218 -28.76 6.60 -3.59
C ILE A 218 -28.41 6.31 -5.06
N GLU A 219 -28.72 7.21 -5.99
CA GLU A 219 -28.38 7.03 -7.41
C GLU A 219 -26.87 7.08 -7.64
N SER A 220 -26.18 7.96 -6.91
CA SER A 220 -24.72 8.07 -7.01
C SER A 220 -24.01 6.85 -6.43
N GLU A 221 -24.49 6.33 -5.30
CA GLU A 221 -23.95 5.12 -4.66
C GLU A 221 -24.31 3.87 -5.47
N ARG A 222 -25.48 3.79 -6.10
CA ARG A 222 -25.83 2.69 -7.02
C ARG A 222 -24.88 2.64 -8.22
N ARG A 223 -24.57 3.80 -8.82
CA ARG A 223 -23.59 3.89 -9.92
C ARG A 223 -22.20 3.44 -9.45
N LEU A 224 -21.79 3.86 -8.25
CA LEU A 224 -20.52 3.44 -7.67
C LEU A 224 -20.48 1.92 -7.44
N PHE A 225 -21.55 1.35 -6.89
CA PHE A 225 -21.70 -0.09 -6.66
C PHE A 225 -21.61 -0.87 -7.99
N TYR A 226 -22.37 -0.43 -9.00
CA TYR A 226 -22.32 -1.00 -10.34
C TYR A 226 -20.90 -0.93 -10.93
N VAL A 227 -20.24 0.24 -10.90
CA VAL A 227 -18.87 0.40 -11.40
C VAL A 227 -17.91 -0.53 -10.67
N ALA A 228 -18.05 -0.71 -9.35
CA ALA A 228 -17.24 -1.63 -8.56
C ALA A 228 -17.45 -3.10 -8.98
N MET A 229 -18.69 -3.51 -9.26
CA MET A 229 -19.00 -4.85 -9.78
C MET A 229 -18.36 -5.08 -11.15
N THR A 230 -18.45 -4.12 -12.06
CA THR A 230 -17.88 -4.26 -13.42
C THR A 230 -16.35 -4.17 -13.46
N ARG A 231 -15.66 -4.09 -12.31
CA ARG A 231 -14.19 -4.22 -12.28
C ARG A 231 -13.75 -5.67 -12.49
N ALA A 232 -14.66 -6.64 -12.37
CA ALA A 232 -14.36 -8.07 -12.47
C ALA A 232 -14.40 -8.55 -13.92
N LYS A 233 -13.31 -9.18 -14.38
CA LYS A 233 -13.26 -9.81 -15.72
C LYS A 233 -13.84 -11.21 -15.73
N GLU A 234 -13.67 -11.97 -14.64
CA GLU A 234 -14.06 -13.38 -14.56
C GLU A 234 -14.86 -13.74 -13.31
N LYS A 235 -14.42 -13.29 -12.12
CA LYS A 235 -15.05 -13.68 -10.84
C LYS A 235 -15.33 -12.48 -9.96
N LEU A 236 -16.57 -12.38 -9.48
CA LEU A 236 -17.01 -11.38 -8.53
C LEU A 236 -17.63 -12.06 -7.31
N ILE A 237 -17.11 -11.72 -6.12
CA ILE A 237 -17.71 -12.10 -4.84
C ILE A 237 -18.15 -10.83 -4.11
N LEU A 238 -19.42 -10.77 -3.75
CA LEU A 238 -19.99 -9.75 -2.90
C LEU A 238 -19.99 -10.26 -1.45
N THR A 239 -19.47 -9.46 -0.53
CA THR A 239 -19.54 -9.77 0.91
C THR A 239 -20.23 -8.64 1.64
N HIS A 240 -21.00 -8.97 2.67
CA HIS A 240 -21.62 -7.97 3.53
C HIS A 240 -21.83 -8.50 4.94
N SER A 241 -21.77 -7.62 5.92
CA SER A 241 -22.14 -7.90 7.32
C SER A 241 -23.41 -7.13 7.73
N GLN A 242 -23.75 -6.07 6.99
CA GLN A 242 -24.94 -5.27 7.18
C GLN A 242 -25.97 -5.56 6.10
N ASP A 243 -27.21 -5.13 6.33
CA ASP A 243 -28.24 -5.22 5.30
C ASP A 243 -27.93 -4.23 4.17
N SER A 244 -27.88 -4.71 2.93
CA SER A 244 -27.49 -3.90 1.76
C SER A 244 -28.59 -3.87 0.72
N ARG A 245 -29.17 -2.68 0.51
CA ARG A 245 -30.17 -2.45 -0.54
C ARG A 245 -29.63 -2.79 -1.93
N PHE A 246 -28.36 -2.48 -2.18
CA PHE A 246 -27.73 -2.71 -3.48
C PHE A 246 -27.57 -4.21 -3.78
N ILE A 247 -27.27 -5.04 -2.78
CA ILE A 247 -27.27 -6.50 -2.93
C ILE A 247 -28.67 -7.02 -3.26
N ARG A 248 -29.72 -6.53 -2.57
CA ARG A 248 -31.10 -6.94 -2.85
C ARG A 248 -31.55 -6.58 -4.27
N GLU A 249 -31.14 -5.40 -4.74
CA GLU A 249 -31.43 -4.94 -6.11
C GLU A 249 -30.65 -5.76 -7.15
N ALA A 250 -29.39 -6.12 -6.87
CA ALA A 250 -28.53 -6.90 -7.77
C ALA A 250 -28.92 -8.39 -7.85
N LYS A 251 -29.62 -8.93 -6.85
CA LYS A 251 -30.08 -10.34 -6.76
C LYS A 251 -28.99 -11.38 -7.11
N PRO A 252 -27.78 -11.28 -6.54
CA PRO A 252 -26.72 -12.28 -6.73
C PRO A 252 -27.12 -13.65 -6.15
N THR A 253 -26.46 -14.71 -6.59
CA THR A 253 -26.66 -16.07 -6.06
C THR A 253 -26.20 -16.10 -4.60
N PRO A 254 -27.10 -16.33 -3.63
CA PRO A 254 -26.72 -16.37 -2.23
C PRO A 254 -25.87 -17.61 -1.94
N TYR A 255 -24.80 -17.43 -1.19
CA TYR A 255 -23.91 -18.49 -0.75
C TYR A 255 -23.67 -18.38 0.75
N SER A 256 -23.65 -19.52 1.43
CA SER A 256 -23.35 -19.60 2.86
C SER A 256 -22.10 -20.43 3.05
N GLU A 257 -21.09 -19.84 3.70
CA GLU A 257 -19.93 -20.56 4.16
C GLU A 257 -19.89 -20.52 5.69
N LYS A 258 -19.84 -21.69 6.33
CA LYS A 258 -19.54 -21.77 7.75
C LYS A 258 -18.04 -21.64 7.94
N LEU A 259 -17.62 -20.55 8.59
CA LEU A 259 -16.24 -20.40 9.04
C LEU A 259 -16.06 -21.22 10.32
N SER A 260 -15.19 -22.22 10.27
CA SER A 260 -14.82 -23.05 11.44
C SER A 260 -13.70 -22.44 12.28
N ILE A 261 -13.07 -21.36 11.77
CA ILE A 261 -11.96 -20.67 12.44
C ILE A 261 -12.52 -19.37 13.02
N ALA A 262 -12.34 -19.19 14.32
CA ALA A 262 -12.65 -17.93 14.98
C ALA A 262 -11.67 -16.84 14.50
N PRO A 263 -12.15 -15.65 14.12
CA PRO A 263 -11.27 -14.54 13.78
C PRO A 263 -10.46 -14.11 15.01
N PRO A 264 -9.32 -13.43 14.84
CA PRO A 264 -8.55 -12.88 15.95
C PRO A 264 -9.40 -11.91 16.78
N GLN A 265 -9.17 -11.86 18.08
CA GLN A 265 -9.93 -11.01 18.99
C GLN A 265 -9.61 -9.53 18.79
N PHE A 266 -8.38 -9.23 18.41
CA PHE A 266 -7.91 -7.87 18.22
C PHE A 266 -7.06 -7.76 16.94
N VAL A 267 -7.61 -7.03 15.97
CA VAL A 267 -6.95 -6.71 14.70
C VAL A 267 -6.80 -5.19 14.59
N PHE A 268 -5.57 -4.75 14.36
CA PHE A 268 -5.26 -3.34 14.15
C PHE A 268 -4.23 -3.17 13.03
N TYR A 269 -4.47 -2.18 12.19
CA TYR A 269 -3.62 -1.85 11.06
C TYR A 269 -3.42 -0.32 11.06
N ALA A 270 -2.17 0.14 11.00
CA ALA A 270 -1.88 1.54 10.76
C ALA A 270 -0.57 1.72 10.00
N ASP A 271 -0.59 2.57 8.99
CA ASP A 271 0.59 3.04 8.28
C ASP A 271 0.88 4.48 8.73
N LEU A 272 1.80 4.66 9.68
CA LEU A 272 2.09 5.99 10.23
C LEU A 272 2.82 6.83 9.18
N THR A 273 2.66 8.14 9.27
CA THR A 273 3.26 9.15 8.38
C THR A 273 4.30 9.98 9.14
N PRO A 274 5.07 10.86 8.46
CA PRO A 274 5.95 11.81 9.14
C PRO A 274 5.22 12.72 10.14
N THR A 275 3.91 12.94 9.99
CA THR A 275 3.11 13.75 10.93
C THR A 275 2.79 13.01 12.23
N ASP A 276 2.95 11.69 12.23
CA ASP A 276 2.62 10.81 13.35
C ASP A 276 3.83 10.56 14.26
N VAL A 277 4.99 11.13 13.92
CA VAL A 277 6.23 11.03 14.70
C VAL A 277 6.74 12.41 15.10
N HIS A 278 7.44 12.48 16.23
CA HIS A 278 8.09 13.70 16.68
C HIS A 278 9.42 13.90 15.92
N LEU A 279 9.33 14.54 14.75
CA LEU A 279 10.45 14.71 13.81
C LEU A 279 11.72 15.30 14.44
N GLY A 280 11.59 16.25 15.38
CA GLY A 280 12.73 16.92 16.03
C GLY A 280 13.18 16.32 17.35
N SER A 281 12.87 15.06 17.66
CA SER A 281 13.17 14.49 18.98
C SER A 281 14.68 14.38 19.22
N GLY A 282 15.14 14.64 20.45
CA GLY A 282 16.55 14.46 20.81
C GLY A 282 17.04 13.03 20.60
N ALA A 283 16.18 12.04 20.85
CA ALA A 283 16.46 10.62 20.58
C ALA A 283 16.71 10.35 19.10
N THR A 284 15.90 10.92 18.21
CA THR A 284 16.10 10.82 16.76
C THR A 284 17.43 11.47 16.35
N LYS A 285 17.69 12.70 16.79
CA LYS A 285 18.94 13.42 16.46
C LYS A 285 20.18 12.69 16.96
N GLY A 286 20.15 12.13 18.16
CA GLY A 286 21.29 11.46 18.79
C GLY A 286 21.59 10.05 18.25
N ASN A 287 20.67 9.39 17.55
CA ASN A 287 20.79 7.99 17.13
C ASN A 287 20.80 7.80 15.60
N GLN A 288 21.29 8.80 14.85
CA GLN A 288 21.29 8.78 13.39
C GLN A 288 22.01 7.59 12.77
N GLU A 289 23.11 7.12 13.38
CA GLU A 289 23.84 5.97 12.87
C GLU A 289 22.99 4.70 12.91
N ILE A 290 22.21 4.48 13.98
CA ILE A 290 21.29 3.34 14.05
C ILE A 290 20.17 3.51 13.01
N ILE A 291 19.58 4.71 12.94
CA ILE A 291 18.44 5.00 12.07
C ILE A 291 18.77 4.79 10.60
N LYS A 292 19.96 5.22 10.14
CA LYS A 292 20.39 5.08 8.75
C LYS A 292 20.57 3.61 8.30
N HIS A 293 20.78 2.68 9.23
CA HIS A 293 20.96 1.26 8.95
C HIS A 293 19.66 0.43 9.05
N LEU A 294 18.58 1.03 9.54
CA LEU A 294 17.27 0.39 9.54
C LEU A 294 16.75 0.21 8.11
N ARG A 295 16.08 -0.93 7.88
CA ARG A 295 15.47 -1.29 6.61
C ARG A 295 13.96 -1.35 6.73
N GLU A 296 13.26 -1.14 5.63
CA GLU A 296 11.81 -1.29 5.59
C GLU A 296 11.43 -2.74 5.91
N GLY A 297 10.40 -2.92 6.74
CA GLY A 297 9.97 -4.22 7.25
C GLY A 297 10.74 -4.74 8.47
N TYR A 298 11.85 -4.11 8.89
CA TYR A 298 12.55 -4.51 10.12
C TYR A 298 11.68 -4.30 11.35
N PHE A 299 11.73 -5.23 12.30
CA PHE A 299 11.00 -5.13 13.55
C PHE A 299 11.59 -4.02 14.43
N ILE A 300 10.68 -3.25 15.03
CA ILE A 300 10.95 -2.21 16.03
C ILE A 300 9.91 -2.35 17.14
N ASP A 301 10.16 -1.76 18.30
CA ASP A 301 9.19 -1.77 19.38
C ASP A 301 8.57 -0.39 19.59
N LEU A 302 7.29 -0.36 19.95
CA LEU A 302 6.65 0.80 20.57
C LEU A 302 6.49 0.51 22.06
N ARG A 303 7.19 1.27 22.90
CA ARG A 303 7.14 1.13 24.36
C ARG A 303 6.58 2.42 24.96
N ALA A 304 5.77 2.29 26.00
CA ALA A 304 5.25 3.46 26.68
C ALA A 304 6.40 4.18 27.42
N VAL A 305 6.44 5.51 27.34
CA VAL A 305 7.34 6.32 28.17
C VAL A 305 7.03 6.07 29.64
N ASN A 306 8.02 6.14 30.53
CA ASN A 306 7.85 5.89 31.98
C ASN A 306 6.71 6.69 32.65
N ALA A 307 6.35 7.86 32.11
CA ALA A 307 5.22 8.67 32.59
C ALA A 307 3.83 8.17 32.09
N GLY A 308 3.80 7.21 31.16
CA GLY A 308 2.60 6.60 30.59
C GLY A 308 1.83 7.48 29.61
N ASP A 309 2.39 8.61 29.15
CA ASP A 309 1.67 9.61 28.35
C ASP A 309 1.96 9.55 26.84
N ASN A 310 3.07 8.92 26.45
CA ASN A 310 3.54 8.84 25.05
C ASN A 310 4.16 7.46 24.72
N TRP A 311 4.47 7.25 23.44
CA TRP A 311 5.13 6.07 22.89
C TRP A 311 6.52 6.41 22.35
N GLU A 312 7.52 5.68 22.81
CA GLU A 312 8.88 5.68 22.29
C GLU A 312 9.07 4.56 21.26
N ILE A 313 9.81 4.87 20.20
CA ILE A 313 10.19 3.94 19.13
C ILE A 313 11.58 3.40 19.47
N TYR A 314 11.70 2.08 19.59
CA TYR A 314 12.93 1.39 19.93
C TYR A 314 13.45 0.54 18.78
N SER A 315 14.77 0.56 18.61
CA SER A 315 15.52 -0.44 17.85
C SER A 315 16.47 -1.15 18.80
N GLY A 316 16.16 -2.41 19.13
CA GLY A 316 16.77 -3.09 20.27
C GLY A 316 16.55 -2.31 21.56
N GLU A 317 17.64 -1.98 22.26
CA GLU A 317 17.59 -1.23 23.53
C GLU A 317 17.73 0.30 23.36
N ARG A 318 17.77 0.81 22.12
CA ARG A 318 17.98 2.23 21.84
C ARG A 318 16.70 2.90 21.37
N VAL A 319 16.37 4.03 21.99
CA VAL A 319 15.28 4.91 21.55
C VAL A 319 15.73 5.65 20.28
N VAL A 320 14.99 5.46 19.19
CA VAL A 320 15.27 6.06 17.87
C VAL A 320 14.24 7.12 17.47
N GLY A 321 13.17 7.27 18.25
CA GLY A 321 12.18 8.32 18.05
C GLY A 321 11.02 8.25 19.02
N LEU A 322 10.05 9.15 18.85
CA LEU A 322 8.81 9.19 19.62
C LEU A 322 7.63 9.42 18.68
N LEU A 323 6.46 8.95 19.07
CA LEU A 323 5.22 9.31 18.38
C LEU A 323 4.83 10.76 18.66
N SER A 324 4.10 11.37 17.72
CA SER A 324 3.54 12.71 17.89
C SER A 324 2.31 12.69 18.80
N LYS A 325 1.96 13.82 19.40
CA LYS A 325 0.74 13.93 20.24
C LYS A 325 -0.54 13.52 19.49
N LYS A 326 -0.60 13.84 18.20
CA LYS A 326 -1.69 13.44 17.30
C LYS A 326 -1.77 11.91 17.22
N ALA A 327 -0.66 11.25 16.90
CA ALA A 327 -0.62 9.80 16.78
C ALA A 327 -0.98 9.10 18.09
N VAL A 328 -0.51 9.61 19.23
CA VAL A 328 -0.89 9.08 20.55
C VAL A 328 -2.40 9.20 20.78
N ALA A 329 -3.00 10.34 20.45
CA ALA A 329 -4.44 10.53 20.58
C ALA A 329 -5.24 9.58 19.65
N ASP A 330 -4.79 9.42 18.41
CA ASP A 330 -5.40 8.52 17.44
C ASP A 330 -5.34 7.05 17.90
N LEU A 331 -4.22 6.62 18.49
CA LEU A 331 -4.07 5.28 19.09
C LEU A 331 -4.97 5.11 20.33
N LYS A 332 -5.03 6.11 21.21
CA LYS A 332 -5.92 6.10 22.39
C LYS A 332 -7.39 5.95 22.00
N ASN A 333 -7.83 6.67 20.96
CA ASN A 333 -9.20 6.56 20.43
C ASN A 333 -9.54 5.16 19.90
N ARG A 334 -8.53 4.33 19.63
CA ARG A 334 -8.65 2.95 19.20
C ARG A 334 -8.27 1.94 20.30
N ASN A 335 -8.33 2.38 21.57
CA ASN A 335 -8.02 1.60 22.78
C ASN A 335 -6.56 1.12 22.90
N ILE A 336 -5.63 1.80 22.23
CA ILE A 336 -4.18 1.55 22.33
C ILE A 336 -3.56 2.66 23.18
N CYS A 337 -3.69 2.53 24.49
CA CYS A 337 -3.23 3.53 25.46
C CYS A 337 -1.82 3.21 25.96
N PRO A 338 -0.87 4.17 25.97
CA PRO A 338 0.41 3.96 26.63
C PRO A 338 0.22 3.64 28.13
N GLY A 339 1.07 2.76 28.65
CA GLY A 339 1.01 2.27 30.04
C GLY A 339 -0.03 1.18 30.29
N VAL A 340 -0.98 0.95 29.36
CA VAL A 340 -2.01 -0.09 29.48
C VAL A 340 -1.85 -1.13 28.38
N PHE A 341 -1.71 -0.68 27.13
CA PHE A 341 -1.49 -1.55 26.00
C PHE A 341 0.00 -1.92 25.91
N VAL A 342 0.28 -3.18 25.56
CA VAL A 342 1.64 -3.66 25.31
C VAL A 342 1.68 -4.28 23.91
N PHE A 343 2.45 -3.65 23.03
CA PHE A 343 2.79 -4.21 21.73
C PHE A 343 3.65 -5.46 21.90
N GLN A 344 3.34 -6.50 21.14
CA GLN A 344 4.11 -7.74 21.14
C GLN A 344 5.23 -7.69 20.08
N PRO A 345 6.31 -8.48 20.25
CA PRO A 345 7.36 -8.57 19.26
C PRO A 345 6.82 -8.86 17.85
N GLY A 346 7.26 -8.05 16.91
CA GLY A 346 6.89 -8.17 15.50
C GLY A 346 5.56 -7.54 15.10
N GLU A 347 4.83 -6.90 16.00
CA GLU A 347 3.61 -6.12 15.68
C GLU A 347 3.90 -4.74 15.08
N VAL A 348 5.14 -4.24 15.25
CA VAL A 348 5.57 -2.96 14.70
C VAL A 348 6.81 -3.17 13.83
N THR A 349 6.80 -2.57 12.64
CA THR A 349 7.91 -2.60 11.69
C THR A 349 8.27 -1.19 11.23
N VAL A 350 9.46 -1.05 10.64
CA VAL A 350 9.83 0.17 9.92
C VAL A 350 9.02 0.25 8.64
N ARG A 351 8.15 1.26 8.51
CA ARG A 351 7.48 1.60 7.24
C ARG A 351 8.46 2.19 6.26
N SER A 352 9.24 3.15 6.74
CA SER A 352 10.15 3.99 5.95
C SER A 352 11.15 4.67 6.87
N VAL A 353 12.35 4.95 6.36
CA VAL A 353 13.32 5.85 7.00
C VAL A 353 13.30 7.17 6.24
N TYR A 354 12.71 8.21 6.85
CA TYR A 354 12.35 9.47 6.23
C TYR A 354 13.37 10.59 6.50
N ARG A 355 13.84 11.29 5.47
CA ARG A 355 14.72 12.47 5.57
C ARG A 355 13.89 13.71 5.91
N TYR A 356 13.97 14.14 7.16
CA TYR A 356 13.48 15.44 7.58
C TYR A 356 14.50 16.51 7.22
N VAL A 357 14.08 17.50 6.43
CA VAL A 357 14.88 18.68 6.16
C VAL A 357 14.04 19.91 6.47
N LYS A 358 14.55 20.80 7.30
CA LYS A 358 14.00 22.13 7.54
C LYS A 358 14.96 23.16 6.95
N THR A 359 14.44 24.05 6.11
CA THR A 359 15.21 25.14 5.52
C THR A 359 14.71 26.47 6.07
N HIS A 360 15.61 27.44 6.16
CA HIS A 360 15.27 28.82 6.47
C HIS A 360 14.50 29.40 5.27
N GLU A 361 13.32 29.97 5.53
CA GLU A 361 12.38 30.37 4.47
C GLU A 361 12.95 31.43 3.52
N ILE A 362 13.80 32.32 4.03
CA ILE A 362 14.39 33.42 3.25
C ILE A 362 15.73 33.04 2.58
N THR A 363 16.66 32.45 3.32
CA THR A 363 18.03 32.19 2.83
C THR A 363 18.14 30.86 2.08
N GLY A 364 17.17 29.96 2.24
CA GLY A 364 17.25 28.58 1.74
C GLY A 364 18.24 27.70 2.52
N GLU A 365 18.88 28.23 3.55
CA GLU A 365 19.86 27.50 4.35
C GLU A 365 19.22 26.32 5.07
N ILE A 366 19.89 25.17 5.08
CA ILE A 366 19.42 23.98 5.78
C ILE A 366 19.64 24.18 7.29
N LEU A 367 18.55 24.29 8.04
CA LEU A 367 18.56 24.44 9.50
C LEU A 367 18.60 23.08 10.20
N ASP A 368 17.91 22.10 9.64
CA ASP A 368 17.78 20.76 10.19
C ASP A 368 17.87 19.75 9.05
N ASP A 369 18.67 18.68 9.20
CA ASP A 369 18.75 17.56 8.25
C ASP A 369 19.10 16.27 8.97
N TRP A 370 18.14 15.35 9.05
CA TRP A 370 18.35 14.03 9.63
C TRP A 370 17.28 13.04 9.18
N TYR A 371 17.51 11.77 9.47
CA TYR A 371 16.56 10.69 9.20
C TYR A 371 15.70 10.37 10.42
N VAL A 372 14.45 10.01 10.17
CA VAL A 372 13.43 9.68 11.17
C VAL A 372 12.82 8.32 10.80
N VAL A 373 12.65 7.45 11.79
CA VAL A 373 11.95 6.18 11.60
C VAL A 373 10.46 6.43 11.57
N ILE A 374 9.79 5.99 10.50
CA ILE A 374 8.34 6.01 10.38
C ILE A 374 7.84 4.58 10.65
N PRO A 375 7.08 4.35 11.74
CA PRO A 375 6.58 3.01 12.05
C PRO A 375 5.40 2.57 11.16
N GLN A 376 5.16 1.27 11.15
CA GLN A 376 3.98 0.62 10.63
C GLN A 376 3.51 -0.38 11.68
N ILE A 377 2.20 -0.45 11.91
CA ILE A 377 1.60 -1.29 12.95
C ILE A 377 0.70 -2.34 12.30
N ARG A 378 0.90 -3.59 12.72
CA ARG A 378 0.16 -4.79 12.32
C ARG A 378 -0.08 -5.69 13.52
N ILE A 379 -1.29 -5.63 14.06
CA ILE A 379 -1.71 -6.44 15.20
C ILE A 379 -2.76 -7.44 14.75
N CYS A 380 -2.59 -8.69 15.13
CA CYS A 380 -3.49 -9.78 14.77
C CYS A 380 -3.41 -10.89 15.83
N ARG A 381 -4.04 -10.67 16.99
CA ARG A 381 -4.03 -11.59 18.13
C ARG A 381 -5.41 -11.94 18.63
#